data_AF-A0A914XUS3-F1
#
_entry.id   AF-A0A914XUS3-F1
#
_cell.length_a   1.000
_cell.length_b   1.000
_cell.length_c   1.000
_cell.angle_alpha   90.00
_cell.angle_beta   90.00
_cell.angle_gamma   90.00
#
_symmetry.space_group_name_H-M   'P 1'
#
loop_
_entity.id
_entity.type
_entity.pdbx_description
1 polymer ?
#
loop_
_entity_poly.entity_id
_entity_poly.type
_entity_poly.pdbx_seq_one_letter_code
_entity_poly.pdbx_strand_id
1 'polypeptide(L)'
;MPTPKNFNITEFKYNNQVLRALSPERYDPLTVLETDTFSLTVKAWDNDNNKYVLLKKVFNPLSSAYDSKKIYREIALASKVRHKNS
;
A
#
# COMPACT_ATOMS: atom_id res chain seq x y z
N MET A 1 25.31 0.27 7.88
CA MET A 1 23.99 0.27 8.56
C MET A 1 22.97 0.81 7.57
N PRO A 2 21.81 0.17 7.35
CA PRO A 2 20.76 0.78 6.53
C PRO A 2 20.28 2.04 7.25
N THR A 3 20.25 3.16 6.53
CA THR A 3 19.72 4.44 7.01
C THR A 3 18.27 4.24 7.48
N PRO A 4 17.86 4.77 8.65
CA PRO A 4 16.47 4.71 9.05
C PRO A 4 15.63 5.35 7.95
N LYS A 5 14.68 4.59 7.40
CA LYS A 5 13.73 5.13 6.44
C LYS A 5 12.78 6.03 7.23
N ASN A 6 12.81 7.33 6.93
CA ASN A 6 11.77 8.23 7.44
C ASN A 6 10.43 7.84 6.81
N PHE A 7 9.39 7.83 7.63
CA PHE A 7 8.04 7.52 7.21
C PHE A 7 7.14 8.74 7.44
N ASN A 8 6.31 9.04 6.45
CA ASN A 8 5.27 10.05 6.55
C ASN A 8 3.95 9.41 6.93
N ILE A 9 3.21 10.09 7.81
CA ILE A 9 1.79 9.79 8.04
C ILE A 9 1.00 10.72 7.14
N THR A 10 0.28 10.14 6.18
CA THR A 10 -0.63 10.89 5.30
C THR A 10 -2.07 10.57 5.67
N GLU A 11 -2.88 11.61 5.82
CA GLU A 11 -4.32 11.50 6.03
C GLU A 11 -5.06 11.70 4.71
N PHE A 12 -5.99 10.80 4.42
CA PHE A 12 -6.89 10.86 3.29
C PHE A 12 -8.31 10.99 3.79
N LYS A 13 -9.04 12.00 3.28
CA LYS A 13 -10.48 12.12 3.51
C LYS A 13 -11.20 11.35 2.41
N TYR A 14 -11.93 10.30 2.79
CA TYR A 14 -12.72 9.49 1.86
C TYR A 14 -14.06 9.14 2.49
N ASN A 15 -15.18 9.43 1.81
CA ASN A 15 -16.55 9.14 2.27
C ASN A 15 -16.80 9.48 3.76
N ASN A 16 -16.43 10.70 4.19
CA ASN A 16 -16.54 11.19 5.58
C ASN A 16 -15.74 10.41 6.62
N GLN A 17 -14.81 9.54 6.20
CA GLN A 17 -13.84 8.87 7.05
C GLN A 17 -12.44 9.45 6.82
N VAL A 18 -11.63 9.46 7.88
CA VAL A 18 -10.21 9.80 7.80
C VAL A 18 -9.42 8.50 7.77
N LEU A 19 -8.83 8.19 6.62
CA LEU A 19 -7.93 7.07 6.45
C LEU A 19 -6.50 7.56 6.61
N ARG A 20 -5.72 6.90 7.45
CA ARG A 20 -4.29 7.23 7.65
C ARG A 20 -3.44 6.20 6.94
N ALA A 21 -2.37 6.57 6.28
CA ALA A 21 -1.35 5.63 5.82
C ALA A 21 0.04 6.06 6.27
N LEU A 22 0.87 5.08 6.64
CA LEU A 22 2.28 5.28 6.88
C LEU A 22 3.02 4.82 5.63
N SER A 23 3.76 5.70 4.98
CA SER A 23 4.55 5.37 3.79
C SER A 23 5.97 5.94 3.91
N PRO A 24 6.98 5.26 3.35
CA PRO A 24 8.30 5.85 3.19
C PRO A 24 8.25 7.19 2.43
N GLU A 25 9.07 8.16 2.84
CA GLU A 25 9.15 9.50 2.19
C GLU A 25 9.43 9.45 0.69
N ARG A 26 10.11 8.40 0.19
CA ARG A 26 10.37 8.21 -1.26
C ARG A 26 9.11 8.17 -2.12
N TYR A 27 7.95 7.87 -1.53
CA TYR A 27 6.68 7.77 -2.23
C TYR A 27 5.85 9.04 -1.99
N ASP A 28 5.93 10.00 -2.91
CA ASP A 28 5.25 11.29 -2.80
C ASP A 28 5.08 11.94 -4.18
N PRO A 29 3.93 12.56 -4.52
CA PRO A 29 2.71 12.69 -3.72
C PRO A 29 1.89 11.40 -3.67
N LEU A 30 1.11 11.22 -2.61
CA LEU A 30 0.12 10.14 -2.51
C LEU A 30 -1.26 10.64 -2.97
N THR A 31 -1.86 9.93 -3.93
CA THR A 31 -3.22 10.20 -4.43
C THR A 31 -4.09 8.96 -4.27
N VAL A 32 -5.22 9.08 -3.58
CA VAL A 32 -6.19 7.99 -3.46
C VAL A 32 -6.77 7.67 -4.83
N LEU A 33 -6.72 6.39 -5.23
CA LEU A 33 -7.40 5.91 -6.42
C LEU A 33 -8.69 5.19 -6.06
N GLU A 34 -8.60 4.25 -5.12
CA GLU A 34 -9.69 3.36 -4.77
C GLU A 34 -9.57 2.96 -3.30
N THR A 35 -10.71 2.69 -2.68
CA THR A 35 -10.76 2.00 -1.39
C THR A 35 -11.92 1.03 -1.42
N ASP A 36 -11.70 -0.10 -0.77
CA ASP A 36 -12.72 -1.11 -0.50
C ASP A 36 -12.80 -1.38 1.01
N THR A 37 -13.61 -2.36 1.40
CA THR A 37 -13.78 -2.76 2.81
C THR A 37 -12.48 -3.20 3.48
N PHE A 38 -11.50 -3.68 2.72
CA PHE A 38 -10.30 -4.34 3.23
C PHE A 38 -9.01 -3.57 2.94
N SER A 39 -9.04 -2.57 2.08
CA SER A 39 -7.84 -1.90 1.62
C SER A 39 -8.07 -0.52 1.00
N LEU A 40 -6.99 0.25 0.98
CA LEU A 40 -6.84 1.53 0.30
C LEU A 40 -5.72 1.41 -0.73
N THR A 41 -6.00 1.76 -1.97
CA THR A 41 -5.02 1.84 -3.05
C THR A 41 -4.72 3.31 -3.36
N VAL A 42 -3.45 3.67 -3.28
CA VAL A 42 -2.95 5.00 -3.61
C VAL A 42 -1.94 4.93 -4.75
N LYS A 43 -1.99 5.91 -5.64
CA LYS A 43 -0.93 6.18 -6.62
C LYS A 43 0.14 7.03 -5.94
N ALA A 44 1.40 6.67 -6.15
CA ALA A 44 2.54 7.44 -5.67
C ALA A 44 3.59 7.60 -6.77
N TRP A 45 4.33 8.69 -6.75
CA TRP A 45 5.58 8.79 -7.50
C TRP A 45 6.73 8.22 -6.64
N ASP A 46 7.47 7.25 -7.19
CA ASP A 46 8.62 6.64 -6.54
C ASP A 46 9.89 7.42 -6.93
N ASN A 47 10.33 8.31 -6.05
CA ASN A 47 11.46 9.21 -6.28
C ASN A 47 12.79 8.48 -6.54
N ASP A 48 12.96 7.27 -5.99
CA ASP A 48 14.18 6.47 -6.21
C ASP A 48 14.24 5.90 -7.63
N ASN A 49 13.09 5.58 -8.22
CA ASN A 49 12.98 4.85 -9.49
C ASN A 49 12.36 5.66 -10.63
N ASN A 50 12.02 6.94 -10.37
CA ASN A 50 11.41 7.87 -11.31
C ASN A 50 10.22 7.28 -12.08
N LYS A 51 9.30 6.63 -11.35
CA LYS A 51 8.11 6.03 -11.95
C LYS A 51 6.91 6.09 -11.01
N TYR A 52 5.72 6.07 -11.59
CA TYR A 52 4.50 5.88 -10.81
C TYR A 52 4.37 4.43 -10.33
N VAL A 53 3.96 4.26 -9.08
CA VAL A 53 3.67 2.97 -8.44
C VAL A 53 2.30 3.00 -7.78
N LEU A 54 1.74 1.81 -7.56
CA LEU A 54 0.54 1.63 -6.75
C LEU A 54 0.95 1.05 -5.40
N LEU A 55 0.50 1.70 -4.33
CA LEU A 55 0.67 1.23 -2.96
C LEU A 55 -0.70 0.81 -2.42
N LYS A 56 -0.80 -0.42 -1.94
CA LYS A 56 -2.01 -0.95 -1.31
C LYS A 56 -1.80 -1.07 0.19
N LYS A 57 -2.55 -0.31 0.98
CA LYS A 57 -2.65 -0.47 2.44
C LYS A 57 -3.80 -1.41 2.75
N VAL A 58 -3.51 -2.52 3.44
CA VAL A 58 -4.53 -3.45 3.94
C VAL A 58 -5.00 -3.00 5.33
N PHE A 59 -6.31 -2.99 5.56
CA PHE A 59 -6.91 -2.68 6.85
C PHE A 59 -6.99 -3.93 7.72
N ASN A 60 -6.55 -3.79 8.98
CA ASN A 60 -6.65 -4.82 10.02
C ASN A 60 -6.31 -6.25 9.53
N PRO A 61 -5.15 -6.48 8.87
CA PRO A 61 -4.86 -7.76 8.21
C PRO A 61 -4.79 -8.96 9.16
N LEU A 62 -4.70 -8.71 10.48
CA LEU A 62 -4.59 -9.72 11.54
C LEU A 62 -5.86 -9.81 12.41
N SER A 63 -7.00 -9.28 11.95
CA SER A 63 -8.28 -9.31 12.67
C SER A 63 -8.78 -10.73 12.94
N SER A 64 -8.51 -11.65 12.01
CA SER A 64 -8.90 -13.06 12.12
C SER A 64 -7.87 -13.98 11.47
N ALA A 65 -7.92 -15.27 11.82
CA ALA A 65 -7.10 -16.29 11.16
C ALA A 65 -7.42 -16.40 9.66
N TYR A 66 -8.69 -16.18 9.29
CA TYR A 66 -9.12 -16.16 7.89
C TYR A 66 -8.48 -14.99 7.12
N ASP A 67 -8.57 -13.77 7.66
CA ASP A 67 -8.02 -12.57 7.02
C ASP A 67 -6.50 -12.65 6.93
N SER A 68 -5.84 -13.10 8.00
CA SER A 68 -4.39 -13.31 8.03
C SER A 68 -3.93 -14.27 6.93
N LYS A 69 -4.65 -15.39 6.76
CA LYS A 69 -4.37 -16.38 5.72
C LYS A 69 -4.61 -15.83 4.31
N LYS A 70 -5.68 -15.03 4.13
CA LYS A 70 -6.00 -14.36 2.87
C LYS A 70 -4.87 -13.40 2.46
N ILE A 71 -4.43 -12.53 3.37
CA ILE A 71 -3.36 -11.55 3.11
C ILE A 71 -2.02 -12.24 2.87
N TYR A 72 -1.68 -13.27 3.66
CA TYR A 72 -0.50 -14.08 3.40
C TYR A 72 -0.50 -14.66 2.00
N ARG A 73 -1.62 -15.23 1.56
CA ARG A 73 -1.77 -15.81 0.22
C ARG A 73 -1.63 -14.75 -0.87
N GLU A 74 -2.23 -13.57 -0.70
CA GLU A 74 -2.12 -12.46 -1.65
C GLU A 74 -0.65 -12.03 -1.85
N ILE A 75 0.08 -11.81 -0.75
CA ILE A 75 1.52 -11.46 -0.79
C ILE A 75 2.33 -12.58 -1.44
N ALA A 76 2.09 -13.83 -1.04
CA ALA A 76 2.80 -14.98 -1.59
C ALA A 76 2.62 -15.10 -3.10
N LEU A 77 1.37 -14.98 -3.59
CA LEU A 77 1.08 -15.02 -5.03
C LEU A 77 1.75 -13.86 -5.77
N ALA A 78 1.60 -12.63 -5.28
CA ALA A 78 2.21 -11.44 -5.89
C ALA A 78 3.75 -11.54 -5.97
N SER A 79 4.40 -12.18 -4.99
CA SER A 79 5.85 -12.37 -4.96
C SER A 79 6.37 -13.42 -5.97
N LYS A 80 5.49 -14.33 -6.43
CA LYS A 80 5.86 -15.46 -7.28
C LYS A 80 5.59 -15.21 -8.76
N VAL A 81 4.56 -14.43 -9.08
CA VAL A 81 4.21 -14.12 -10.48
C VAL A 81 5.25 -13.18 -11.09
N ARG A 82 5.96 -13.65 -12.13
CA ARG A 82 6.92 -12.87 -12.90
C ARG A 82 6.66 -13.04 -14.39
N HIS A 83 5.62 -12.37 -14.87
CA HIS A 83 5.20 -12.46 -16.26
C HIS A 83 4.73 -11.08 -16.74
N LYS A 84 5.14 -10.67 -17.95
CA LYS A 84 4.84 -9.34 -18.50
C LYS A 84 3.39 -9.20 -18.96
N ASN A 85 2.74 -10.31 -19.32
CA ASN A 85 1.43 -10.33 -19.98
C ASN A 85 1.41 -9.30 -21.13
N SER A 86 2.33 -9.47 -22.08
CA SER A 86 2.40 -8.70 -23.32
C SER A 86 1.82 -9.48 -24.48
#